data_AF-A0A0C3E6D1-F1
#
_entry.id   AF-A0A0C3E6D1-F1
#
_cell.length_a   1.000
_cell.length_b   1.000
_cell.length_c   1.000
_cell.angle_alpha   90.00
_cell.angle_beta   90.00
_cell.angle_gamma   90.00
#
_symmetry.space_group_name_H-M   'P 1'
#
loop_
_entity.id
_entity.type
_entity.pdbx_description
1 polymer ?
#
loop_
_entity_poly.entity_id
_entity_poly.type
_entity_poly.pdbx_seq_one_letter_code
_entity_poly.pdbx_strand_id
1 'polypeptide(L)'
;MVMTVKAQKLTEHKGRPRARDYDDVTQEFINMAIGDYHAHLCAEGPMPDHAQETTLLNMSWAKAFQTTGVNLVQTAQLTKLITNCGSQVRGKLKAKLCPLVEVMFGFQSSQTKTVIKKN
;
A
#
# COMPACT_ATOMS: atom_id res chain seq x y z
N MET A 1 -29.78 7.21 -7.15
CA MET A 1 -29.39 6.01 -6.38
C MET A 1 -28.15 5.44 -7.05
N VAL A 2 -26.97 5.54 -6.42
CA VAL A 2 -25.74 4.95 -6.97
C VAL A 2 -25.74 3.47 -6.61
N MET A 3 -25.81 2.58 -7.59
CA MET A 3 -25.81 1.14 -7.32
C MET A 3 -24.44 0.72 -6.78
N THR A 4 -24.43 0.06 -5.63
CA THR A 4 -23.20 -0.49 -5.04
C THR A 4 -22.91 -1.85 -5.68
N VAL A 5 -21.70 -2.03 -6.19
CA VAL A 5 -21.26 -3.25 -6.89
C VAL A 5 -20.42 -4.11 -5.95
N LYS A 6 -20.70 -5.42 -5.91
CA LYS A 6 -19.86 -6.38 -5.21
C LYS A 6 -18.72 -6.81 -6.13
N ALA A 7 -17.50 -6.84 -5.61
CA ALA A 7 -16.36 -7.37 -6.34
C ALA A 7 -16.59 -8.85 -6.71
N GLN A 8 -16.36 -9.20 -7.97
CA GLN A 8 -16.45 -10.56 -8.44
C GLN A 8 -15.06 -11.19 -8.44
N LYS A 9 -14.87 -12.22 -7.62
CA LYS A 9 -13.63 -12.97 -7.58
C LYS A 9 -13.67 -14.06 -8.66
N LEU A 10 -12.71 -14.02 -9.58
CA LEU A 10 -12.59 -14.96 -10.70
C LEU A 10 -11.81 -16.22 -10.33
N THR A 11 -10.82 -16.10 -9.44
CA THR A 11 -9.96 -17.22 -9.06
C THR A 11 -9.94 -17.40 -7.54
N GLU A 12 -10.35 -18.57 -7.07
CA GLU A 12 -10.19 -18.96 -5.68
C GLU A 12 -8.86 -19.68 -5.48
N HIS A 13 -8.01 -19.12 -4.62
CA HIS A 13 -6.81 -19.80 -4.15
C HIS A 13 -6.59 -19.52 -2.66
N LYS A 14 -5.92 -20.47 -1.98
CA LYS A 14 -5.56 -20.37 -0.55
C LYS A 14 -4.44 -19.35 -0.25
N GLY A 15 -3.94 -18.65 -1.27
CA GLY A 15 -2.84 -17.68 -1.15
C GLY A 15 -3.27 -16.27 -0.75
N ARG A 16 -2.29 -15.37 -0.62
CA ARG A 16 -2.53 -13.94 -0.41
C ARG A 16 -3.40 -13.39 -1.56
N PRO A 17 -4.47 -12.64 -1.27
CA PRO A 17 -5.29 -12.01 -2.31
C PRO A 17 -4.43 -11.18 -3.25
N ARG A 18 -4.73 -11.22 -4.55
CA ARG A 18 -4.10 -10.40 -5.59
C ARG A 18 -5.18 -9.65 -6.37
N ALA A 19 -4.86 -8.48 -6.90
CA ALA A 19 -5.80 -7.72 -7.74
C ALA A 19 -6.29 -8.58 -8.92
N ARG A 20 -5.39 -9.30 -9.60
CA ARG A 20 -5.70 -10.23 -10.71
C ARG A 20 -6.68 -11.37 -10.39
N ASP A 21 -7.01 -11.58 -9.12
CA ASP A 21 -7.97 -12.62 -8.73
C ASP A 21 -9.42 -12.15 -8.94
N TYR A 22 -9.64 -10.88 -9.32
CA TYR A 22 -10.95 -10.24 -9.47
C TYR A 22 -11.26 -9.86 -10.93
N ASP A 23 -12.51 -9.51 -11.21
CA ASP A 23 -12.94 -8.98 -12.51
C ASP A 23 -12.23 -7.67 -12.88
N ASP A 24 -12.25 -7.33 -14.17
CA ASP A 24 -11.49 -6.19 -14.72
C ASP A 24 -11.89 -4.85 -14.08
N VAL A 25 -13.18 -4.67 -13.76
CA VAL A 25 -13.69 -3.45 -13.12
C VAL A 25 -13.14 -3.33 -11.70
N THR A 26 -13.18 -4.42 -10.92
CA THR A 26 -12.56 -4.46 -9.60
C THR A 26 -11.05 -4.26 -9.67
N GLN A 27 -10.37 -4.84 -10.66
CA GLN A 27 -8.92 -4.70 -10.86
C GLN A 27 -8.54 -3.24 -11.11
N GLU A 28 -9.23 -2.57 -12.04
CA GLU A 28 -8.99 -1.16 -12.35
C GLU A 28 -9.18 -0.28 -11.11
N PHE A 29 -10.29 -0.47 -10.39
CA PHE A 29 -10.56 0.25 -9.15
C PHE A 29 -9.45 0.06 -8.11
N ILE A 30 -9.06 -1.19 -7.85
CA ILE A 30 -8.05 -1.51 -6.84
C ILE A 30 -6.67 -0.98 -7.24
N ASN A 31 -6.30 -1.05 -8.52
CA ASN A 31 -5.03 -0.52 -9.00
C ASN A 31 -4.98 1.01 -8.86
N MET A 32 -6.08 1.71 -9.15
CA MET A 32 -6.21 3.15 -8.91
C MET A 32 -6.02 3.49 -7.43
N ALA A 33 -6.75 2.78 -6.54
CA ALA A 33 -6.65 3.00 -5.10
C ALA A 33 -5.24 2.69 -4.55
N ILE A 34 -4.58 1.64 -5.04
CA ILE A 34 -3.19 1.32 -4.68
C ILE A 34 -2.24 2.44 -5.10
N GLY A 35 -2.39 2.94 -6.33
CA GLY A 35 -1.56 4.02 -6.85
C GLY A 35 -1.66 5.30 -6.01
N ASP A 36 -2.88 5.71 -5.70
CA ASP A 36 -3.16 6.90 -4.88
C ASP A 36 -2.65 6.71 -3.44
N TYR A 37 -2.89 5.54 -2.84
CA TYR A 37 -2.38 5.21 -1.51
C TYR A 37 -0.85 5.27 -1.43
N HIS A 38 -0.15 4.78 -2.45
CA HIS A 38 1.30 4.90 -2.54
C HIS A 38 1.77 6.35 -2.67
N ALA A 39 1.06 7.17 -3.44
CA ALA A 39 1.39 8.59 -3.57
C ALA A 39 1.30 9.28 -2.20
N HIS A 40 0.22 9.03 -1.46
CA HIS A 40 0.05 9.53 -0.09
C HIS A 40 1.17 9.07 0.86
N LEU A 41 1.52 7.77 0.87
CA LEU A 41 2.62 7.26 1.70
C LEU A 41 3.97 7.94 1.38
N CYS A 42 4.24 8.20 0.10
CA CYS A 42 5.47 8.86 -0.31
C CYS A 42 5.49 10.36 0.02
N ALA A 43 4.32 11.02 0.00
CA ALA A 43 4.22 12.47 0.16
C ALA A 43 4.05 12.93 1.61
N GLU A 44 3.22 12.24 2.40
CA GLU A 44 2.85 12.67 3.76
C GLU A 44 3.72 12.04 4.83
N GLY A 45 4.18 10.81 4.60
CA GLY A 45 4.97 10.09 5.59
C GLY A 45 5.05 8.60 5.26
N PRO A 46 6.25 8.05 5.06
CA PRO A 46 6.39 6.65 4.67
C PRO A 46 6.12 5.67 5.81
N MET A 47 5.96 6.12 7.05
CA MET A 47 5.75 5.27 8.23
C MET A 47 4.49 5.72 8.99
N PRO A 48 3.29 5.53 8.40
CA PRO A 48 2.05 5.87 9.08
C PRO A 48 1.79 4.95 10.28
N ASP A 49 1.13 5.48 11.31
CA ASP A 49 0.46 4.66 12.32
C ASP A 49 -0.85 4.05 11.78
N HIS A 50 -1.52 3.23 12.59
CA HIS A 50 -2.75 2.55 12.17
C HIS A 50 -3.90 3.53 11.84
N ALA A 51 -4.02 4.65 12.56
CA ALA A 51 -5.07 5.64 12.31
C ALA A 51 -4.80 6.37 10.98
N GLN A 52 -3.55 6.73 10.73
CA GLN A 52 -3.09 7.30 9.47
C GLN A 52 -3.29 6.33 8.30
N GLU A 53 -2.93 5.05 8.45
CA GLU A 53 -3.15 4.04 7.40
C GLU A 53 -4.63 3.92 7.01
N THR A 54 -5.53 3.98 8.00
CA THR A 54 -6.99 3.93 7.78
C THR A 54 -7.48 5.19 7.04
N THR A 55 -6.95 6.35 7.42
CA THR A 55 -7.32 7.63 6.82
C THR A 55 -6.88 7.69 5.36
N LEU A 56 -5.62 7.35 5.09
CA LEU A 56 -5.08 7.30 3.73
C LEU A 56 -5.80 6.29 2.84
N LEU A 57 -6.12 5.11 3.38
CA LEU A 57 -6.92 4.11 2.68
C LEU A 57 -8.28 4.67 2.25
N ASN A 58 -8.99 5.34 3.17
CA ASN A 58 -10.31 5.89 2.88
C ASN A 58 -10.25 7.02 1.84
N MET A 59 -9.21 7.88 1.90
CA MET A 59 -8.97 8.88 0.87
C MET A 59 -8.73 8.24 -0.49
N SER A 60 -7.88 7.22 -0.53
CA SER A 60 -7.53 6.50 -1.78
C SER A 60 -8.72 5.75 -2.37
N TRP A 61 -9.56 5.16 -1.51
CA TRP A 61 -10.80 4.52 -1.92
C TRP A 61 -11.80 5.52 -2.50
N ALA A 62 -11.98 6.66 -1.83
CA ALA A 62 -12.85 7.73 -2.31
C ALA A 62 -12.35 8.29 -3.66
N LYS A 63 -11.03 8.44 -3.82
CA LYS A 63 -10.42 8.87 -5.07
C LYS A 63 -10.64 7.87 -6.20
N ALA A 64 -10.49 6.58 -5.93
CA ALA A 64 -10.78 5.52 -6.90
C ALA A 64 -12.25 5.52 -7.31
N PHE A 65 -13.18 5.70 -6.36
CA PHE A 65 -14.61 5.88 -6.65
C PHE A 65 -14.87 7.10 -7.54
N GLN A 66 -14.29 8.26 -7.21
CA GLN A 66 -14.44 9.48 -8.02
C GLN A 66 -13.88 9.33 -9.44
N THR A 67 -12.81 8.57 -9.60
CA THR A 67 -12.10 8.45 -10.89
C THR A 67 -12.74 7.40 -11.80
N THR A 68 -13.17 6.27 -11.25
CA THR A 68 -13.77 5.16 -12.02
C THR A 68 -15.29 5.24 -12.11
N GLY A 69 -15.94 5.99 -11.21
CA GLY A 69 -17.40 6.00 -11.06
C GLY A 69 -17.98 4.73 -10.43
N VAL A 70 -17.13 3.75 -10.06
CA VAL A 70 -17.56 2.44 -9.57
C VAL A 70 -17.72 2.46 -8.05
N ASN A 71 -18.96 2.36 -7.58
CA ASN A 71 -19.27 2.27 -6.15
C ASN A 71 -19.06 0.85 -5.62
N LEU A 72 -17.80 0.44 -5.47
CA LEU A 72 -17.44 -0.90 -5.04
C LEU A 72 -17.63 -1.07 -3.52
N VAL A 73 -18.20 -2.21 -3.10
CA VAL A 73 -18.29 -2.55 -1.66
C VAL A 73 -16.89 -2.73 -1.08
N GLN A 74 -16.52 -1.89 -0.12
CA GLN A 74 -15.26 -2.02 0.60
C GLN A 74 -15.31 -3.24 1.54
N THR A 75 -14.51 -4.26 1.24
CA THR A 75 -14.39 -5.47 2.07
C THR A 75 -13.02 -5.56 2.70
N ALA A 76 -12.90 -6.32 3.80
CA ALA A 76 -11.61 -6.53 4.47
C ALA A 76 -10.53 -7.13 3.55
N GLN A 77 -10.89 -7.92 2.54
CA GLN A 77 -9.92 -8.47 1.58
C GLN A 77 -9.37 -7.39 0.64
N LEU A 78 -10.23 -6.50 0.15
CA LEU A 78 -9.83 -5.40 -0.74
C LEU A 78 -9.05 -4.32 0.00
N THR A 79 -9.47 -4.00 1.22
CA THR A 79 -8.68 -3.14 2.13
C THR A 79 -7.28 -3.72 2.35
N LYS A 80 -7.19 -5.02 2.63
CA LYS A 80 -5.88 -5.69 2.77
C LYS A 80 -5.06 -5.63 1.50
N LEU A 81 -5.64 -5.66 0.30
CA LEU A 81 -4.89 -5.52 -0.94
C LEU A 81 -4.16 -4.19 -1.02
N ILE A 82 -4.86 -3.10 -0.72
CA ILE A 82 -4.32 -1.74 -0.80
C ILE A 82 -3.22 -1.54 0.25
N THR A 83 -3.50 -1.84 1.52
CA THR A 83 -2.54 -1.61 2.61
C THR A 83 -1.30 -2.52 2.52
N ASN A 84 -1.46 -3.75 2.04
CA ASN A 84 -0.35 -4.67 1.81
C ASN A 84 0.67 -4.13 0.81
N CYS A 85 0.22 -3.45 -0.24
CA CYS A 85 1.11 -2.83 -1.22
C CYS A 85 1.94 -1.70 -0.58
N GLY A 86 1.39 -0.97 0.39
CA GLY A 86 2.12 0.03 1.18
C GLY A 86 3.40 -0.51 1.83
N SER A 87 3.35 -1.69 2.45
CA SER A 87 4.54 -2.34 3.04
C SER A 87 5.68 -2.57 2.04
N GLN A 88 5.35 -2.86 0.77
CA GLN A 88 6.34 -3.08 -0.28
C GLN A 88 7.02 -1.76 -0.66
N VAL A 89 6.26 -0.68 -0.76
CA VAL A 89 6.79 0.66 -1.03
C VAL A 89 7.72 1.11 0.10
N ARG A 90 7.32 0.91 1.35
CA ARG A 90 8.17 1.19 2.52
C ARG A 90 9.48 0.41 2.49
N GLY A 91 9.42 -0.89 2.17
CA GLY A 91 10.61 -1.72 2.01
C GLY A 91 11.55 -1.20 0.91
N LYS A 92 11.01 -0.83 -0.26
CA LYS A 92 11.79 -0.24 -1.37
C LYS A 92 12.40 1.11 -1.00
N LEU A 93 11.64 1.98 -0.34
CA LEU A 93 12.12 3.28 0.11
C LEU A 93 13.26 3.11 1.11
N LYS A 94 13.06 2.26 2.14
CA LYS A 94 14.09 1.95 3.14
C LYS A 94 15.37 1.43 2.48
N ALA A 95 15.25 0.49 1.54
CA ALA A 95 16.39 -0.10 0.85
C ALA A 95 17.21 0.95 0.07
N LYS A 96 16.58 1.99 -0.48
CA LYS A 96 17.26 3.08 -1.17
C LYS A 96 17.82 4.14 -0.21
N LEU A 97 17.11 4.39 0.90
CA LEU A 97 17.48 5.44 1.85
C LEU A 97 18.65 5.01 2.76
N CYS A 98 18.70 3.75 3.19
CA CYS A 98 19.74 3.26 4.12
C CYS A 98 21.17 3.55 3.62
N PRO A 99 21.56 3.23 2.37
CA PRO A 99 22.90 3.55 1.89
C PRO A 99 23.23 5.04 1.88
N LEU A 100 22.24 5.91 1.62
CA LEU A 100 22.44 7.36 1.63
C LEU A 100 22.69 7.87 3.06
N VAL A 101 21.93 7.37 4.03
CA VAL A 101 22.10 7.72 5.44
C VAL A 101 23.48 7.27 5.95
N GLU A 102 23.94 6.09 5.56
CA GLU A 102 25.28 5.60 5.89
C GLU A 102 26.37 6.54 5.38
N VAL A 103 26.30 6.94 4.11
CA VAL A 103 27.30 7.85 3.52
C VAL A 103 27.23 9.25 4.13
N MET A 104 26.03 9.82 4.28
CA MET A 104 25.86 11.21 4.72
C MET A 104 26.17 11.42 6.20
N PHE A 105 25.88 10.42 7.04
CA PHE A 105 26.02 10.54 8.49
C PHE A 105 27.17 9.67 9.05
N GLY A 106 27.90 8.96 8.19
CA GLY A 106 29.03 8.11 8.59
C GLY A 106 28.63 6.84 9.33
N PHE A 107 27.36 6.44 9.26
CA PHE A 107 26.91 5.17 9.85
C PHE A 107 27.44 3.98 9.04
N GLN A 108 27.71 2.88 9.72
CA GLN A 108 28.05 1.61 9.08
C GLN A 108 26.87 0.64 9.22
N SER A 109 26.21 0.26 8.13
CA SER A 109 25.25 -0.86 8.22
C SER A 109 26.00 -2.18 8.41
N SER A 110 25.70 -2.87 9.50
CA SER A 110 26.19 -4.21 9.75
C SER A 110 25.29 -4.91 10.76
N GLN A 111 25.16 -6.23 10.63
CA GLN A 111 24.50 -7.05 11.65
C GLN A 111 25.43 -7.38 12.83
N THR A 112 26.70 -6.99 12.76
CA THR A 112 27.68 -7.27 13.81
C THR A 112 27.42 -6.39 15.03
N LYS A 113 27.27 -7.00 16.20
CA LYS A 113 26.99 -6.32 17.48
C LYS A 113 27.99 -5.19 17.81
N THR A 114 29.25 -5.33 17.42
CA THR A 114 30.29 -4.31 17.62
C THR A 114 30.07 -3.06 16.78
N VAL A 115 29.56 -3.21 15.56
CA VAL A 115 29.24 -2.08 14.67
C VAL A 115 27.97 -1.38 15.15
N ILE A 116 26.96 -2.13 15.59
CA ILE A 116 25.73 -1.55 16.19
C ILE A 116 26.04 -0.74 17.45
N LYS A 117 27.01 -1.18 18.27
CA LYS A 117 27.44 -0.44 19.48
C LYS A 117 28.24 0.82 19.17
N LYS A 118 28.83 0.90 17.97
CA LYS A 118 29.73 1.99 17.55
C LYS A 118 28.97 3.14 16.87
N ASN A 119 27.91 2.81 16.14
CA ASN A 119 26.95 3.78 15.59
C ASN A 119 26.09 4.40 16.69
#